data_AF-A0A948C5W1-F1
#
_entry.id   AF-A0A948C5W1-F1
#
_cell.length_a   1.000
_cell.length_b   1.000
_cell.length_c   1.000
_cell.angle_alpha   90.00
_cell.angle_beta   90.00
_cell.angle_gamma   90.00
#
_symmetry.space_group_name_H-M   'P 1'
#
loop_
_entity.id
_entity.type
_entity.pdbx_description
1 polymer ?
#
loop_
_entity_poly.entity_id
_entity_poly.type
_entity_poly.pdbx_seq_one_letter_code
_entity_poly.pdbx_strand_id
1 'polypeptide(L)'
;MNLILANTFHLYLRPGDKLVKKAGGLHKFENRNQLILTDSGGFQVFSLGLGKNGEAAPLETKGNPALLEKGGLGGFEHQPKIKLTEEGVKFNSLYDGSKHFFTPENVVDTQCNL
;
A
#
# COMPACT_ATOMS: atom_id res chain seq x y z
N MET A 1 -6.97 -3.62 25.69
CA MET A 1 -7.36 -3.04 24.39
C MET A 1 -6.87 -3.96 23.28
N ASN A 2 -7.73 -4.44 22.39
CA ASN A 2 -7.35 -5.33 21.28
C ASN A 2 -7.61 -4.61 19.96
N LEU A 3 -6.54 -4.25 19.25
CA LEU A 3 -6.56 -3.49 18.01
C LEU A 3 -5.66 -4.20 17.00
N ILE A 4 -6.08 -4.26 15.74
CA ILE A 4 -5.21 -4.68 14.63
C ILE A 4 -4.95 -3.52 13.69
N LEU A 5 -3.81 -3.56 13.01
CA LEU A 5 -3.52 -2.70 11.88
C LEU A 5 -3.91 -3.44 10.60
N ALA A 6 -4.77 -2.85 9.79
CA ALA A 6 -5.06 -3.31 8.44
C ALA A 6 -4.37 -2.38 7.43
N ASN A 7 -3.80 -2.98 6.38
CA ASN A 7 -3.03 -2.23 5.42
C ASN A 7 -3.86 -1.85 4.20
N THR A 8 -3.98 -0.54 3.93
CA THR A 8 -4.79 -0.04 2.81
C THR A 8 -4.19 -0.40 1.46
N PHE A 9 -2.86 -0.46 1.33
CA PHE A 9 -2.20 -0.82 0.07
C PHE A 9 -2.60 -2.23 -0.40
N HIS A 10 -2.59 -3.20 0.51
CA HIS A 10 -2.99 -4.57 0.17
C HIS A 10 -4.49 -4.66 -0.10
N LEU A 11 -5.34 -4.12 0.77
CA LEU A 11 -6.79 -4.19 0.63
C LEU A 11 -7.32 -3.47 -0.62
N TYR A 12 -6.66 -2.38 -1.03
CA TYR A 12 -6.93 -1.67 -2.28
C TYR A 12 -6.68 -2.56 -3.51
N LEU A 13 -5.55 -3.28 -3.52
CA LEU A 13 -5.17 -4.12 -4.66
C LEU A 13 -5.97 -5.42 -4.69
N ARG A 14 -6.12 -6.08 -3.53
CA ARG A 14 -6.84 -7.34 -3.37
C ARG A 14 -7.43 -7.44 -1.95
N PRO A 15 -8.73 -7.75 -1.79
CA PRO A 15 -9.70 -8.05 -2.86
C PRO A 15 -10.26 -6.79 -3.57
N GLY A 16 -9.89 -5.59 -3.11
CA GLY A 16 -10.48 -4.32 -3.54
C GLY A 16 -11.56 -3.83 -2.56
N ASP A 17 -11.54 -2.53 -2.28
CA ASP A 17 -12.41 -1.85 -1.32
C ASP A 17 -13.91 -1.99 -1.63
N LYS A 18 -14.29 -1.95 -2.91
CA LYS A 18 -15.69 -2.14 -3.33
C LYS A 18 -16.23 -3.53 -2.95
N LEU A 19 -15.39 -4.55 -3.00
CA LEU A 19 -15.78 -5.91 -2.61
C LEU A 19 -15.89 -6.01 -1.09
N VAL A 20 -14.95 -5.44 -0.34
CA VAL A 20 -15.01 -5.37 1.13
C VAL A 20 -16.27 -4.63 1.58
N LYS A 21 -16.59 -3.49 0.97
CA LYS A 21 -17.84 -2.75 1.21
C LYS A 21 -19.07 -3.62 0.97
N LYS A 22 -19.09 -4.35 -0.16
CA LYS A 22 -20.21 -5.26 -0.50
C LYS A 22 -20.32 -6.43 0.47
N ALA A 23 -19.22 -6.90 1.06
CA ALA A 23 -19.21 -7.89 2.14
C ALA A 23 -19.69 -7.30 3.49
N GLY A 24 -19.97 -6.00 3.53
CA GLY A 24 -20.51 -5.30 4.70
C GLY A 24 -19.45 -4.64 5.57
N GLY A 25 -18.31 -4.28 4.98
CA GLY A 25 -17.19 -3.59 5.61
C GLY A 25 -16.14 -4.54 6.18
N LEU A 26 -14.98 -3.98 6.51
CA LEU A 26 -13.77 -4.67 6.91
C LEU A 26 -13.97 -5.45 8.21
N HIS A 27 -14.76 -4.91 9.15
CA HIS A 27 -15.16 -5.64 10.34
C HIS A 27 -15.88 -6.95 10.03
N LYS A 28 -16.84 -6.95 9.09
CA LYS A 28 -17.55 -8.17 8.69
C LYS A 28 -16.66 -9.08 7.84
N PHE A 29 -15.88 -8.50 6.95
CA PHE A 29 -14.95 -9.23 6.09
C PHE A 29 -13.90 -10.02 6.89
N GLU A 30 -13.34 -9.42 7.94
CA GLU A 30 -12.38 -10.05 8.85
C GLU A 30 -13.05 -10.83 10.00
N ASN A 31 -14.38 -10.91 10.03
CA ASN A 31 -15.16 -11.50 11.12
C ASN A 31 -14.73 -10.99 12.51
N ARG A 32 -14.54 -9.66 12.62
CA ARG A 32 -13.94 -8.99 13.79
C ARG A 32 -14.77 -7.80 14.25
N ASN A 33 -15.16 -7.80 15.52
CA ASN A 33 -15.90 -6.69 16.14
C ASN A 33 -15.02 -5.73 16.96
N GLN A 34 -13.74 -6.06 17.16
CA GLN A 34 -12.78 -5.19 17.85
C GLN A 34 -12.12 -4.20 16.89
N LEU A 35 -11.53 -3.13 17.44
CA LEU A 35 -10.95 -2.02 16.68
C LEU A 35 -9.97 -2.46 15.60
N ILE A 36 -10.05 -1.78 14.45
CA ILE A 36 -9.14 -1.88 13.32
C ILE A 36 -8.64 -0.46 13.04
N LEU A 37 -7.33 -0.32 12.91
CA LEU A 37 -6.69 0.90 12.41
C LEU A 37 -6.23 0.63 10.98
N THR A 38 -6.66 1.44 10.03
CA THR A 38 -6.15 1.38 8.66
C THR A 38 -5.02 2.40 8.49
N ASP A 39 -3.86 1.97 7.99
CA ASP A 39 -2.84 2.90 7.50
C ASP A 39 -3.24 3.49 6.13
N SER A 40 -2.45 4.40 5.57
CA SER A 40 -2.72 4.98 4.23
C SER A 40 -2.13 4.15 3.07
N GLY A 41 -1.24 3.19 3.35
CA GLY A 41 -0.53 2.42 2.33
C GLY A 41 0.63 3.15 1.62
N GLY A 42 0.81 4.46 1.84
CA GLY A 42 1.84 5.25 1.12
C GLY A 42 3.28 4.81 1.39
N PHE A 43 3.56 4.35 2.61
CA PHE A 43 4.89 3.83 2.97
C PHE A 43 5.24 2.55 2.20
N GLN A 44 4.27 1.69 1.96
CA GLN A 44 4.44 0.43 1.23
C GLN A 44 4.64 0.69 -0.25
N VAL A 45 3.84 1.59 -0.84
CA VAL A 45 4.08 2.05 -2.22
C VAL A 45 5.52 2.52 -2.33
N PHE A 46 5.96 3.43 -1.47
CA PHE A 46 7.34 3.94 -1.49
C PHE A 46 8.41 2.85 -1.32
N SER A 47 8.30 2.02 -0.28
CA SER A 47 9.34 1.07 0.11
C SER A 47 9.48 -0.09 -0.89
N LEU A 48 8.38 -0.54 -1.49
CA LEU A 48 8.41 -1.67 -2.43
C LEU A 48 9.08 -1.29 -3.77
N GLY A 49 9.07 -0.02 -4.15
CA GLY A 49 9.78 0.46 -5.35
C GLY A 49 11.30 0.53 -5.23
N LEU A 50 11.83 0.52 -4.01
CA LEU A 50 13.26 0.72 -3.75
C LEU A 50 14.08 -0.59 -3.79
N GLY A 51 13.42 -1.73 -3.89
CA GLY A 51 14.00 -3.01 -3.51
C GLY A 51 14.94 -3.72 -4.48
N LYS A 52 15.27 -3.23 -5.68
CA LYS A 52 16.04 -4.08 -6.63
C LYS A 52 17.19 -3.47 -7.45
N ASN A 53 17.40 -2.17 -7.50
CA ASN A 53 18.48 -1.62 -8.35
C ASN A 53 19.65 -0.98 -7.61
N GLY A 54 19.68 -0.94 -6.27
CA GLY A 54 20.73 -0.21 -5.54
C GLY A 54 20.72 1.31 -5.78
N GLU A 55 19.96 1.79 -6.75
CA GLU A 55 19.64 3.18 -6.99
C GLU A 55 18.36 3.49 -6.23
N ALA A 56 18.52 4.19 -5.10
CA ALA A 56 17.42 4.89 -4.47
C ALA A 56 16.73 5.74 -5.53
N ALA A 57 15.39 5.71 -5.58
CA ALA A 57 14.66 6.77 -6.26
C ALA A 57 15.23 8.11 -5.78
N PRO A 58 15.48 9.10 -6.67
CA PRO A 58 16.09 10.36 -6.30
C PRO A 58 15.09 11.17 -5.46
N LEU A 59 14.95 10.78 -4.20
CA LEU A 59 14.53 11.62 -3.12
C LEU A 59 15.78 11.85 -2.29
N GLU A 60 16.04 13.11 -1.97
CA GLU A 60 16.97 13.47 -0.91
C GLU A 60 16.45 12.93 0.43
N THR A 61 16.63 11.63 0.68
CA THR A 61 16.26 11.02 1.94
C THR A 61 17.36 11.33 2.95
N LYS A 62 17.09 12.25 3.88
CA LYS A 62 17.72 12.29 5.21
C LYS A 62 17.25 11.08 6.07
N GLY A 63 17.18 9.90 5.46
CA GLY A 63 16.70 8.66 6.07
C GLY A 63 17.82 7.62 6.12
N ASN A 64 17.80 6.77 7.16
CA ASN A 64 18.84 5.77 7.40
C ASN A 64 19.00 4.80 6.21
N PRO A 65 20.15 4.79 5.51
CA PRO A 65 20.41 3.92 4.36
C PRO A 65 20.25 2.43 4.63
N ALA A 66 20.38 2.00 5.89
CA ALA A 66 20.31 0.59 6.27
C ALA A 66 18.91 -0.05 6.12
N LEU A 67 17.85 0.75 5.98
CA LEU A 67 16.50 0.25 5.71
C LEU A 67 16.28 -0.13 4.24
N LEU A 68 17.13 0.38 3.33
CA LEU A 68 17.03 0.13 1.89
C LEU A 68 17.60 -1.25 1.52
N GLU A 69 18.67 -1.69 2.18
CA GLU A 69 19.34 -2.97 1.90
C GLU A 69 18.56 -4.20 2.40
N LYS A 70 17.66 -4.03 3.39
CA LYS A 70 16.87 -5.13 3.97
C LYS A 70 15.42 -5.19 3.47
N GLY A 71 15.01 -4.25 2.62
CA GLY A 71 13.63 -4.05 2.19
C GLY A 71 13.16 -4.91 1.00
N GLY A 72 14.00 -5.82 0.51
CA GLY A 72 13.63 -6.71 -0.58
C GLY A 72 12.62 -7.78 -0.12
N LEU A 73 11.33 -7.49 -0.18
CA LEU A 73 10.29 -8.52 -0.13
C LEU A 73 10.38 -9.37 -1.41
N GLY A 74 11.29 -10.35 -1.41
CA GLY A 74 11.34 -11.39 -2.43
C GLY A 74 10.04 -12.19 -2.41
N GLY A 75 9.36 -12.30 -3.56
CA GLY A 75 8.11 -13.07 -3.67
C GLY A 75 7.05 -12.49 -4.61
N PHE A 76 7.27 -11.31 -5.20
CA PHE A 76 6.32 -10.69 -6.13
C PHE A 76 6.67 -10.96 -7.60
N GLU A 77 5.66 -11.32 -8.42
CA GLU A 77 5.81 -11.67 -9.84
C GLU A 77 6.21 -10.48 -10.70
N HIS A 78 5.76 -9.27 -10.36
CA HIS A 78 5.99 -8.07 -11.16
C HIS A 78 6.90 -7.06 -10.46
N GLN A 79 7.77 -6.43 -11.24
CA GLN A 79 8.60 -5.34 -10.75
C GLN A 79 7.75 -4.06 -10.55
N PRO A 80 7.80 -3.44 -9.36
CA PRO A 80 7.09 -2.20 -9.11
C PRO A 80 7.79 -1.07 -9.86
N LYS A 81 7.05 -0.37 -10.72
CA LYS A 81 7.47 0.91 -11.30
C LYS A 81 6.77 2.02 -10.54
N ILE A 82 7.51 2.99 -10.02
CA ILE A 82 6.96 4.06 -9.18
C ILE A 82 7.27 5.42 -9.77
N LYS A 83 6.28 6.31 -9.76
CA LYS A 83 6.43 7.72 -10.10
C LYS A 83 5.69 8.59 -9.10
N LEU A 84 6.45 9.39 -8.35
CA LEU A 84 5.92 10.37 -7.41
C LEU A 84 5.58 11.69 -8.12
N THR A 85 4.49 12.32 -7.71
CA THR A 85 4.00 13.63 -8.17
C THR A 85 3.37 14.38 -7.00
N GLU A 86 3.16 15.69 -7.11
CA GLU A 86 2.45 16.49 -6.09
C GLU A 86 1.03 15.95 -5.83
N GLU A 87 0.37 15.45 -6.87
CA GLU A 87 -0.99 14.89 -6.81
C GLU A 87 -1.05 13.50 -6.11
N GLY A 88 0.09 12.80 -6.00
CA GLY A 88 0.12 11.44 -5.46
C GLY A 88 1.18 10.53 -6.07
N VAL A 89 0.99 9.22 -5.97
CA VAL A 89 1.96 8.19 -6.37
C VAL A 89 1.37 7.24 -7.41
N LYS A 90 1.96 7.20 -8.60
CA LYS A 90 1.64 6.22 -9.65
C LYS A 90 2.51 4.99 -9.44
N PHE A 91 1.91 3.80 -9.45
CA PHE A 91 2.65 2.56 -9.30
C PHE A 91 2.03 1.40 -10.10
N ASN A 92 2.84 0.37 -10.35
CA ASN A 92 2.35 -0.89 -10.87
C ASN A 92 2.14 -1.89 -9.72
N SER A 93 1.00 -2.59 -9.75
CA SER A 93 0.67 -3.69 -8.86
C SER A 93 1.74 -4.78 -8.92
N LEU A 94 2.20 -5.20 -7.76
CA LEU A 94 3.14 -6.31 -7.60
C LEU A 94 2.53 -7.67 -7.96
N TYR A 95 1.19 -7.74 -7.97
CA TYR A 95 0.45 -8.99 -8.12
C TYR A 95 0.08 -9.33 -9.56
N ASP A 96 -0.08 -8.33 -10.43
CA ASP A 96 -0.52 -8.52 -11.82
C ASP A 96 0.02 -7.44 -12.80
N GLY A 97 0.85 -6.50 -12.31
CA GLY A 97 1.42 -5.44 -13.13
C GLY A 97 0.45 -4.33 -13.53
N SER A 98 -0.80 -4.36 -13.08
CA SER A 98 -1.80 -3.32 -13.37
C SER A 98 -1.36 -1.95 -12.83
N LYS A 99 -1.73 -0.87 -13.53
CA LYS A 99 -1.34 0.49 -13.18
C LYS A 99 -2.35 1.12 -12.22
N HIS A 100 -1.85 1.73 -11.16
CA HIS A 100 -2.64 2.38 -10.12
C HIS A 100 -2.09 3.76 -9.80
N PHE A 101 -2.94 4.58 -9.17
CA PHE A 101 -2.58 5.92 -8.73
C PHE A 101 -3.15 6.15 -7.34
N PHE A 102 -2.31 6.36 -6.34
CA PHE A 102 -2.72 6.74 -4.98
C PHE A 102 -2.69 8.25 -4.85
N THR A 103 -3.81 8.84 -4.45
CA THR A 103 -3.94 10.24 -4.06
C THR A 103 -4.48 10.30 -2.63
N PRO A 104 -4.30 11.41 -1.89
CA PRO A 104 -4.90 11.56 -0.57
C PRO A 104 -6.40 11.27 -0.57
N GLU A 105 -7.12 11.76 -1.58
CA GLU A 105 -8.58 11.64 -1.71
C GLU A 105 -8.98 10.18 -1.91
N ASN A 106 -8.35 9.46 -2.86
CA ASN A 106 -8.78 8.11 -3.16
C ASN A 106 -8.37 7.09 -2.08
N VAL A 107 -7.31 7.38 -1.32
CA VAL A 107 -6.93 6.57 -0.15
C VAL A 107 -7.97 6.74 0.95
N VAL A 108 -8.44 7.97 1.19
CA VAL A 108 -9.54 8.22 2.15
C VAL A 108 -10.83 7.57 1.69
N ASP A 109 -11.18 7.64 0.40
CA ASP A 109 -12.35 6.96 -0.15
C ASP A 109 -12.26 5.43 0.03
N THR A 110 -11.06 4.88 -0.17
CA THR A 110 -10.77 3.46 0.05
C THR A 110 -11.01 3.11 1.52
N GLN A 111 -10.42 3.86 2.46
CA GLN A 111 -10.64 3.64 3.90
C GLN A 111 -12.10 3.80 4.32
N CYS A 112 -12.88 4.69 3.69
CA CYS A 112 -14.32 4.82 3.93
C CYS A 112 -15.14 3.62 3.43
N ASN A 113 -14.62 2.88 2.44
CA ASN A 113 -15.26 1.69 1.89
C ASN A 113 -14.88 0.41 2.63
N LEU A 114 -13.75 0.41 3.34
CA LEU A 114 -13.33 -0.62 4.27
C LEU A 114 -14.17 -0.53 5.55
#